data_AF-T0EXG4-F1
#
_entry.id   AF-T0EXG4-F1
#
_cell.length_a   1.000
_cell.length_b   1.000
_cell.length_c   1.000
_cell.angle_alpha   90.00
_cell.angle_beta   90.00
_cell.angle_gamma   90.00
#
_symmetry.space_group_name_H-M   'P 1'
#
loop_
_entity.id
_entity.type
_entity.pdbx_description
1 polymer ?
#
loop_
_entity_poly.entity_id
_entity_poly.type
_entity_poly.pdbx_seq_one_letter_code
_entity_poly.pdbx_strand_id
1 'polypeptide(L)'
;MKIKVAHLLRKTEEIERDLTELGKIRDRIAADRDYSESLRDSIGAEMQKLTAQRDEMLSLSTKETPSDWNSPSPPSGARAAEGLYQDNEKRLTREISVEIQGKRSQPARKTIHKY
;
A
#
# COMPACT_ATOMS: atom_id res chain seq x y z
N MET A 1 8.52 -33.91 46.47
CA MET A 1 8.84 -32.46 46.49
C MET A 1 9.71 -32.01 45.33
N LYS A 2 10.82 -32.71 45.01
CA LYS A 2 11.80 -32.35 43.96
C LYS A 2 11.20 -32.12 42.55
N ILE A 3 10.24 -32.93 42.13
CA ILE A 3 9.59 -32.81 40.80
C ILE A 3 8.81 -31.50 40.65
N LYS A 4 8.13 -31.06 41.72
CA LYS A 4 7.39 -29.78 41.71
C LYS A 4 8.34 -28.59 41.56
N VAL A 5 9.50 -28.64 42.22
CA VAL A 5 10.54 -27.60 42.11
C VAL A 5 11.10 -27.53 40.69
N ALA A 6 11.42 -28.68 40.08
CA ALA A 6 11.87 -28.73 38.69
C ALA A 6 10.82 -28.19 37.69
N HIS A 7 9.54 -28.49 37.90
CA HIS A 7 8.47 -27.97 37.05
C HIS A 7 8.29 -26.46 37.20
N LEU A 8 8.40 -25.94 38.44
CA LEU A 8 8.37 -24.50 38.69
C LEU A 8 9.52 -23.78 38.02
N LEU A 9 10.75 -24.29 38.12
CA LEU A 9 11.93 -23.70 37.44
C LEU A 9 11.72 -23.62 35.93
N ARG A 10 11.25 -24.72 35.31
CA ARG A 10 10.95 -24.72 33.88
C ARG A 10 9.89 -23.69 33.49
N LYS A 11 8.88 -23.49 34.35
CA LYS A 11 7.84 -22.48 34.13
C LYS A 11 8.41 -21.06 34.28
N THR A 12 9.36 -20.85 35.18
CA THR A 12 10.06 -19.56 35.32
C THR A 12 10.90 -19.26 34.09
N GLU A 13 11.66 -20.23 33.56
CA GLU A 13 12.42 -20.09 32.32
C GLU A 13 11.52 -19.78 31.12
N GLU A 14 10.34 -20.38 31.06
CA GLU A 14 9.33 -20.09 30.03
C GLU A 14 8.84 -18.63 30.14
N ILE A 15 8.49 -18.19 31.35
CA ILE A 15 8.09 -16.80 31.61
C ILE A 15 9.21 -15.81 31.24
N GLU A 16 10.46 -16.12 31.53
CA GLU A 16 11.61 -15.27 31.18
C GLU A 16 11.81 -15.16 29.66
N ARG A 17 11.61 -16.25 28.93
CA ARG A 17 11.62 -16.23 27.45
C ARG A 17 10.49 -15.36 26.92
N ASP A 18 9.28 -15.57 27.41
CA ASP A 18 8.10 -14.81 26.98
C ASP A 18 8.28 -13.30 27.26
N LEU A 19 8.80 -12.94 28.44
CA LEU A 19 9.15 -11.55 28.78
C LEU A 19 10.14 -10.95 27.80
N THR A 20 11.17 -11.72 27.41
CA THR A 20 12.18 -11.28 26.44
C THR A 20 11.57 -11.06 25.05
N GLU A 21 10.68 -11.95 24.62
CA GLU A 21 9.97 -11.83 23.33
C GLU A 21 9.01 -10.64 23.31
N LEU A 22 8.24 -10.45 24.39
CA LEU A 22 7.37 -9.28 24.55
C LEU A 22 8.17 -7.97 24.54
N GLY A 23 9.36 -7.95 25.14
CA GLY A 23 10.28 -6.81 25.06
C GLY A 23 10.65 -6.48 23.61
N LYS A 24 11.03 -7.49 22.81
CA LYS A 24 11.33 -7.30 21.37
C LYS A 24 10.14 -6.78 20.58
N ILE A 25 8.94 -7.29 20.86
CA ILE A 25 7.71 -6.84 20.18
C ILE A 25 7.41 -5.38 20.54
N ARG A 26 7.54 -5.01 21.83
CA ARG A 26 7.37 -3.63 22.28
C ARG A 26 8.33 -2.68 21.55
N ASP A 27 9.60 -3.06 21.44
CA ASP A 27 10.61 -2.22 20.78
C ASP A 27 10.34 -2.07 19.27
N ARG A 28 9.83 -3.11 18.60
CA ARG A 28 9.35 -3.03 17.21
C ARG A 28 8.17 -2.08 17.05
N ILE A 29 7.18 -2.16 17.94
CA ILE A 29 6.02 -1.26 17.93
C ILE A 29 6.45 0.20 18.10
N ALA A 30 7.43 0.46 18.97
CA ALA A 30 7.98 1.81 19.14
C ALA A 30 8.64 2.31 17.86
N ALA A 31 9.48 1.49 17.21
CA ALA A 31 10.10 1.84 15.94
C ALA A 31 9.08 2.09 14.82
N ASP A 32 8.04 1.25 14.70
CA ASP A 32 6.99 1.42 13.71
C ASP A 32 6.19 2.71 13.95
N ARG A 33 5.97 3.08 15.22
CA ARG A 33 5.32 4.35 15.58
C ARG A 33 6.18 5.55 15.16
N ASP A 34 7.46 5.54 15.49
CA ASP A 34 8.38 6.63 15.12
C ASP A 34 8.49 6.79 13.60
N TYR A 35 8.51 5.66 12.87
CA TYR A 35 8.44 5.66 11.41
C TYR A 35 7.11 6.25 10.91
N SER A 36 5.99 5.87 11.52
CA SER A 36 4.67 6.39 11.15
C SER A 36 4.55 7.90 11.38
N GLU A 37 5.13 8.41 12.48
CA GLU A 37 5.20 9.85 12.75
C GLU A 37 6.05 10.57 11.68
N SER A 38 7.22 10.02 11.36
CA SER A 38 8.09 10.55 10.29
C SER A 38 7.40 10.57 8.92
N LEU A 39 6.66 9.51 8.59
CA LEU A 39 5.89 9.41 7.34
C LEU A 39 4.77 10.46 7.28
N ARG A 40 4.04 10.65 8.38
CA ARG A 40 2.97 11.66 8.47
C ARG A 40 3.54 13.05 8.22
N ASP A 41 4.68 13.38 8.82
CA ASP A 41 5.30 14.69 8.67
C ASP A 41 5.82 14.89 7.23
N SER A 42 6.37 13.85 6.60
CA SER A 42 6.76 13.87 5.18
C SER A 42 5.57 14.11 4.24
N ILE A 43 4.43 13.44 4.49
CA ILE A 43 3.21 13.64 3.70
C ILE A 43 2.70 15.06 3.89
N GLY A 44 2.69 15.58 5.13
CA GLY A 44 2.31 16.95 5.43
C GLY A 44 3.15 17.98 4.69
N ALA A 45 4.47 17.78 4.63
CA ALA A 45 5.39 18.66 3.89
C ALA A 45 5.11 18.64 2.38
N GLU A 46 4.91 17.46 1.78
CA GLU A 46 4.61 17.37 0.34
C GLU A 46 3.24 17.98 0.01
N MET A 47 2.24 17.82 0.89
CA MET A 47 0.94 18.49 0.74
C MET A 47 1.07 20.02 0.72
N GLN A 48 1.88 20.59 1.62
CA GLN A 48 2.12 22.03 1.65
C GLN A 48 2.81 22.51 0.39
N LYS A 49 3.82 21.77 -0.08
CA LYS A 49 4.53 22.06 -1.33
C LYS A 49 3.61 22.03 -2.54
N LEU A 50 2.78 20.99 -2.68
CA LEU A 50 1.79 20.90 -3.77
C LEU A 50 0.76 22.03 -3.71
N THR A 51 0.35 22.43 -2.49
CA THR A 51 -0.56 23.56 -2.30
C THR A 51 0.09 24.87 -2.77
N ALA A 52 1.34 25.11 -2.36
CA ALA A 52 2.10 26.28 -2.79
C ALA A 52 2.29 26.32 -4.32
N GLN A 53 2.63 25.18 -4.93
CA GLN A 53 2.76 25.07 -6.39
C GLN A 53 1.44 25.36 -7.10
N ARG A 54 0.32 24.85 -6.58
CA ARG A 54 -1.02 25.14 -7.13
C ARG A 54 -1.33 26.63 -7.04
N ASP A 55 -1.06 27.26 -5.91
CA ASP A 55 -1.31 28.69 -5.72
C ASP A 55 -0.41 29.54 -6.62
N GLU A 56 0.86 29.15 -6.78
CA GLU A 56 1.78 29.76 -7.75
C GLU A 56 1.23 29.66 -9.17
N MET A 57 0.83 28.46 -9.61
CA MET A 57 0.24 28.25 -10.94
C MET A 57 -1.01 29.11 -11.18
N LEU A 58 -1.87 29.27 -10.19
CA LEU A 58 -3.07 30.11 -10.30
C LEU A 58 -2.74 31.61 -10.27
N SER A 59 -1.65 31.99 -9.61
CA SER A 59 -1.16 33.38 -9.59
C SER A 59 -0.50 33.81 -10.91
N LEU A 60 -0.06 32.85 -11.71
CA LEU A 60 0.45 33.10 -13.06
C LEU A 60 -0.71 33.55 -13.96
N SER A 61 -0.93 34.87 -13.99
CA SER A 61 -1.83 35.50 -14.95
C SER A 61 -1.25 35.34 -16.35
N THR A 62 -1.92 34.57 -17.20
CA THR A 62 -1.63 34.57 -18.64
C THR A 62 -2.02 35.94 -19.18
N LYS A 63 -1.03 36.75 -19.56
CA LYS A 63 -1.24 38.06 -20.21
C LYS A 63 -2.01 37.96 -21.54
N GLU A 64 -2.16 36.76 -22.07
CA GLU A 64 -2.86 36.49 -23.31
C GLU A 64 -3.79 35.30 -23.06
N THR A 65 -5.07 35.56 -22.78
CA THR A 65 -6.10 34.61 -23.18
C THR A 65 -6.16 34.65 -24.70
N PRO A 66 -5.78 33.57 -25.41
CA PRO A 66 -5.92 33.55 -26.86
C PRO A 66 -7.38 33.84 -27.19
N SER A 67 -7.62 34.75 -28.12
CA SER A 67 -8.96 35.17 -28.56
C SER A 67 -9.85 34.02 -29.01
N ASP A 68 -9.27 32.85 -29.25
CA ASP A 68 -9.93 31.64 -29.75
C ASP A 68 -10.32 30.64 -28.64
N TRP A 69 -10.14 30.97 -27.35
CA TRP A 69 -10.46 30.07 -26.23
C TRP A 69 -11.95 29.71 -26.12
N ASN A 70 -12.84 30.58 -26.61
CA ASN A 70 -14.28 30.36 -26.65
C ASN A 70 -14.79 29.89 -28.02
N SER A 71 -13.91 29.59 -28.97
CA SER A 71 -14.30 29.10 -30.29
C SER A 71 -14.72 27.63 -30.19
N PRO A 72 -15.95 27.24 -30.57
CA PRO A 72 -16.34 25.83 -30.60
C PRO A 72 -15.44 25.08 -31.58
N SER A 73 -14.54 24.25 -31.06
CA SER A 73 -13.73 23.37 -31.90
C SER A 73 -14.63 22.34 -32.61
N PRO A 74 -14.37 22.01 -33.89
CA PRO A 74 -15.10 20.97 -34.60
C PRO A 74 -15.02 19.64 -33.83
N PRO A 75 -16.04 18.76 -33.91
CA PRO A 75 -16.05 17.49 -33.19
C PRO A 75 -15.00 16.53 -33.78
N SER A 76 -13.76 16.65 -33.33
CA SER A 76 -12.68 15.74 -33.66
C SER A 76 -12.01 15.31 -32.36
N GLY A 77 -12.38 14.12 -31.86
CA GLY A 77 -11.65 13.50 -30.75
C GLY A 77 -12.44 12.58 -29.82
N ALA A 78 -13.78 12.63 -29.80
CA ALA A 78 -14.57 11.81 -28.87
C ALA A 78 -14.32 10.30 -29.05
N ARG A 79 -14.03 9.84 -30.29
CA ARG A 79 -13.72 8.43 -30.58
C ARG A 79 -12.26 8.02 -30.31
N ALA A 80 -11.32 8.97 -30.27
CA ALA A 80 -9.90 8.66 -30.07
C ALA A 80 -9.56 8.45 -28.58
N ALA A 81 -10.24 9.18 -27.68
CA ALA A 81 -10.04 9.05 -26.24
C ALA A 81 -10.60 7.73 -25.68
N GLU A 82 -11.70 7.21 -26.24
CA GLU A 82 -12.37 6.00 -25.76
C GLU A 82 -11.49 4.74 -25.86
N GLY A 83 -10.64 4.65 -26.90
CA GLY A 83 -9.69 3.55 -27.07
C GLY A 83 -8.56 3.54 -26.03
N LEU A 84 -8.08 4.72 -25.61
CA LEU A 84 -7.00 4.83 -24.61
C LEU A 84 -7.44 4.37 -23.22
N TYR A 85 -8.69 4.67 -22.81
CA TYR A 85 -9.23 4.20 -21.55
C TYR A 85 -9.43 2.67 -21.55
N GLN A 86 -9.99 2.11 -22.63
CA GLN A 86 -10.15 0.66 -22.74
C GLN A 86 -8.82 -0.11 -22.75
N ASP A 87 -7.79 0.43 -23.40
CA ASP A 87 -6.48 -0.22 -23.45
C ASP A 87 -5.77 -0.18 -22.10
N ASN A 88 -5.95 0.90 -21.32
CA ASN A 88 -5.43 0.96 -19.95
C ASN A 88 -6.14 -0.03 -19.00
N GLU A 89 -7.47 -0.18 -19.09
CA GLU A 89 -8.22 -1.15 -18.28
C GLU A 89 -7.82 -2.60 -18.59
N LYS A 90 -7.60 -2.93 -19.87
CA LYS A 90 -7.14 -4.27 -20.29
C LYS A 90 -5.72 -4.58 -19.80
N ARG A 91 -4.84 -3.57 -19.71
CA ARG A 91 -3.48 -3.75 -19.18
C ARG A 91 -3.50 -3.92 -17.67
N LEU A 92 -4.27 -3.12 -16.96
CA LEU A 92 -4.40 -3.19 -15.50
C LEU A 92 -4.97 -4.54 -15.04
N THR A 93 -6.01 -5.05 -15.73
CA THR A 93 -6.60 -6.37 -15.42
C THR A 93 -5.65 -7.54 -15.68
N ARG A 94 -4.76 -7.44 -16.69
CA ARG A 94 -3.71 -8.45 -16.93
C ARG A 94 -2.65 -8.40 -15.83
N GLU A 95 -2.21 -7.23 -15.44
CA GLU A 95 -1.18 -7.05 -14.40
C GLU A 95 -1.64 -7.59 -13.04
N ILE A 96 -2.87 -7.27 -12.63
CA ILE A 96 -3.51 -7.80 -11.42
C ILE A 96 -3.64 -9.34 -11.48
N SER A 97 -3.97 -9.89 -12.65
CA SER A 97 -4.13 -11.34 -12.83
C SER A 97 -2.81 -12.13 -12.71
N VAL A 98 -1.68 -11.51 -13.07
CA VAL A 98 -0.34 -12.12 -12.91
C VAL A 98 0.08 -12.10 -11.44
N GLU A 99 -0.21 -11.01 -10.72
CA GLU A 99 0.17 -10.85 -9.31
C GLU A 99 -0.59 -11.81 -8.36
N ILE A 100 -1.85 -12.14 -8.68
CA ILE A 100 -2.66 -13.09 -7.88
C ILE A 100 -2.24 -14.56 -8.11
N GLN A 101 -1.56 -14.90 -9.22
CA GLN A 101 -1.12 -16.28 -9.49
C GLN A 101 0.15 -16.70 -8.73
N GLY A 102 0.89 -15.77 -8.12
CA GLY A 102 2.08 -16.07 -7.31
C GLY A 102 1.81 -16.75 -5.96
N LYS A 103 0.54 -16.79 -5.51
CA LYS A 103 0.13 -17.46 -4.25
C LYS A 103 -1.00 -18.47 -4.46
N ARG A 104 -0.87 -19.40 -5.42
CA ARG A 104 -1.73 -20.60 -5.46
C ARG A 104 -1.18 -21.70 -4.56
N SER A 105 -1.76 -21.78 -3.36
CA SER A 105 -1.83 -22.98 -2.54
C SER A 105 -2.21 -24.19 -3.40
N GLN A 106 -1.33 -25.19 -3.45
CA GLN A 106 -1.59 -26.49 -4.09
C GLN A 106 -2.76 -27.21 -3.39
N PRO A 107 -3.86 -27.58 -4.07
CA PRO A 107 -4.87 -28.43 -3.47
C PRO A 107 -4.38 -29.90 -3.44
N ALA A 108 -4.34 -30.48 -2.24
CA ALA A 108 -3.94 -31.86 -1.99
C ALA A 108 -4.78 -32.86 -2.81
N ARG A 109 -4.12 -33.67 -3.66
CA ARG A 109 -4.74 -34.79 -4.37
C ARG A 109 -5.16 -35.86 -3.37
N LYS A 110 -6.47 -36.03 -3.16
CA LYS A 110 -7.04 -37.21 -2.50
C LYS A 110 -7.09 -38.36 -3.50
N THR A 111 -6.29 -39.40 -3.29
CA THR A 111 -6.37 -40.68 -4.01
C THR A 111 -7.60 -41.45 -3.57
N ILE A 112 -8.58 -41.61 -4.47
CA ILE A 112 -9.73 -42.49 -4.26
C ILE A 112 -9.31 -43.90 -4.69
N HIS A 113 -9.26 -44.84 -3.76
CA HIS A 113 -9.16 -46.28 -4.07
C HIS A 113 -10.53 -46.75 -4.58
N LYS A 114 -10.56 -47.34 -5.78
CA LYS A 114 -11.71 -48.11 -6.25
C LYS A 114 -11.59 -49.52 -5.67
N TYR A 115 -12.69 -49.98 -5.09
CA TYR A 115 -12.90 -51.36 -4.63
C TYR A 115 -12.75 -52.36 -5.77
#